data_AF-A0A933XHI3-F1
#
_entry.id   AF-A0A933XHI3-F1
#
_cell.length_a   1.000
_cell.length_b   1.000
_cell.length_c   1.000
_cell.angle_alpha   90.00
_cell.angle_beta   90.00
_cell.angle_gamma   90.00
#
_symmetry.space_group_name_H-M   'P 1'
#
loop_
_entity.id
_entity.type
_entity.pdbx_description
1 polymer ?
#
loop_
_entity_poly.entity_id
_entity_poly.type
_entity_poly.pdbx_seq_one_letter_code
_entity_poly.pdbx_strand_id
1 'polypeptide(L)'
;MDYYKSLGDLLRGYRSYFKLTQQELCDKANIDIKTLQRWEGNLHPPKVDNLRNLSDSRGIPMSALNHLNAGSPIHYDIRKRRFAFSKYDTLEYINKNYLDLNVPLDEGLTESYLPISSEDWAGKVLKYDHAIYPTNNPLKIETLLRAAAILPALNIIAIDAWKLHVGHLTCLPISMDIYASIRNQLISESQIGATSLSDIIQAKAGVLYFYSVYGASTQTAHNILSKAKGFLRQHCNSGNFLLAGYSVTKDGIELCTKLKMKMIFENTDEFNSLRTEVKPGLYEGHLQLS
;
A
#
# COMPACT_ATOMS: atom_id res chain seq x y z
N MET A 1 9.68 2.99 12.33
CA MET A 1 9.97 4.22 11.57
C MET A 1 11.15 4.92 12.21
N ASP A 2 12.13 5.32 11.40
CA ASP A 2 13.29 6.08 11.88
C ASP A 2 12.97 7.57 11.90
N TYR A 3 13.68 8.33 12.73
CA TYR A 3 13.51 9.78 12.84
C TYR A 3 14.54 10.51 11.97
N TYR A 4 14.07 11.37 11.07
CA TYR A 4 14.89 12.14 10.15
C TYR A 4 14.74 13.64 10.44
N LYS A 5 15.86 14.32 10.70
CA LYS A 5 15.87 15.75 11.04
C LYS A 5 15.86 16.65 9.80
N SER A 6 16.37 16.15 8.69
CA SER A 6 16.45 16.89 7.44
C SER A 6 16.31 15.98 6.22
N LEU A 7 16.16 16.60 5.05
CA LEU A 7 16.13 15.87 3.79
C LEU A 7 17.44 15.13 3.53
N GLY A 8 18.58 15.74 3.85
CA GLY A 8 19.89 15.11 3.70
C GLY A 8 20.05 13.85 4.56
N ASP A 9 19.47 13.82 5.76
CA ASP A 9 19.44 12.62 6.61
C ASP A 9 18.63 11.50 5.95
N LEU A 10 17.46 11.83 5.40
CA LEU A 10 16.60 10.86 4.72
C LEU A 10 17.29 10.28 3.46
N LEU A 11 17.92 11.12 2.64
CA LEU A 11 18.60 10.66 1.42
C LEU A 11 19.77 9.71 1.75
N ARG A 12 20.55 10.02 2.80
CA ARG A 12 21.62 9.14 3.29
C ARG A 12 21.06 7.82 3.82
N GLY A 13 19.99 7.87 4.62
CA GLY A 13 19.28 6.68 5.11
C GLY A 13 18.77 5.81 3.96
N TYR A 14 18.15 6.43 2.96
CA TYR A 14 17.65 5.77 1.75
C TYR A 14 18.77 5.07 0.98
N ARG A 15 19.89 5.77 0.74
CA ARG A 15 21.08 5.19 0.10
C ARG A 15 21.63 4.01 0.88
N SER A 16 21.76 4.14 2.20
CA SER A 16 22.24 3.07 3.07
C SER A 16 21.34 1.85 3.00
N TYR A 17 20.01 2.04 3.09
CA TYR A 17 19.02 0.98 3.03
C TYR A 17 19.08 0.21 1.71
N PHE A 18 19.11 0.91 0.58
CA PHE A 18 19.15 0.30 -0.76
C PHE A 18 20.57 -0.04 -1.24
N LYS A 19 21.60 0.17 -0.41
CA LYS A 19 23.02 -0.03 -0.74
C LYS A 19 23.47 0.70 -2.02
N LEU A 20 22.94 1.90 -2.22
CA LEU A 20 23.26 2.73 -3.39
C LEU A 20 24.46 3.61 -3.11
N THR A 21 25.32 3.82 -4.10
CA THR A 21 26.30 4.91 -4.16
C THR A 21 25.63 6.25 -4.42
N GLN A 22 26.36 7.36 -4.29
CA GLN A 22 25.83 8.69 -4.64
C GLN A 22 25.50 8.74 -6.14
N GLN A 23 26.38 8.21 -6.98
CA GLN A 23 26.17 8.19 -8.42
C GLN A 23 24.94 7.38 -8.81
N GLU A 24 24.74 6.20 -8.24
CA GLU A 24 23.55 5.39 -8.54
C GLU A 24 22.25 6.07 -8.11
N LEU A 25 22.24 6.81 -6.99
CA LEU A 25 21.07 7.59 -6.61
C LEU A 25 20.84 8.77 -7.57
N CYS A 26 21.91 9.44 -7.99
CA CYS A 26 21.87 10.53 -8.96
C CYS A 26 21.27 10.09 -10.30
N ASP A 27 21.78 9.00 -10.87
CA ASP A 27 21.29 8.44 -12.14
C ASP A 27 19.80 8.09 -12.06
N LYS A 28 19.41 7.54 -10.91
CA LYS A 28 18.04 7.13 -10.58
C LYS A 28 17.08 8.30 -10.35
N ALA A 29 17.58 9.45 -9.92
CA ALA A 29 16.80 10.67 -9.64
C ALA A 29 16.95 11.72 -10.75
N ASN A 30 17.77 11.44 -11.77
CA ASN A 30 18.12 12.35 -12.86
C ASN A 30 18.67 13.70 -12.36
N ILE A 31 19.67 13.65 -11.47
CA ILE A 31 20.36 14.82 -10.90
C ILE A 31 21.87 14.63 -10.98
N ASP A 32 22.64 15.72 -10.91
CA ASP A 32 24.10 15.62 -10.85
C ASP A 32 24.61 15.34 -9.43
N ILE A 33 25.81 14.76 -9.34
CA ILE A 33 26.44 14.39 -8.07
C ILE A 33 26.69 15.57 -7.13
N LYS A 34 27.01 16.77 -7.66
CA LYS A 34 27.25 17.96 -6.81
C LYS A 34 25.93 18.44 -6.19
N THR A 35 24.84 18.32 -6.93
CA THR A 35 23.49 18.61 -6.42
C THR A 35 23.11 17.66 -5.29
N LEU A 36 23.29 16.35 -5.45
CA LEU A 36 23.04 15.40 -4.36
C LEU A 36 23.93 15.66 -3.14
N GLN A 37 25.22 15.92 -3.33
CA GLN A 37 26.16 16.23 -2.24
C GLN A 37 25.72 17.47 -1.44
N ARG A 38 25.22 18.50 -2.11
CA ARG A 38 24.68 19.69 -1.44
C ARG A 38 23.42 19.38 -0.64
N TRP A 39 22.55 18.49 -1.13
CA TRP A 39 21.34 18.09 -0.41
C TRP A 39 21.66 17.20 0.80
N GLU A 40 22.51 16.19 0.64
CA GLU A 40 22.97 15.33 1.75
C GLU A 40 23.74 16.13 2.81
N GLY A 41 24.46 17.19 2.39
CA GLY A 41 25.14 18.13 3.29
C GLY A 41 24.24 19.23 3.88
N ASN A 42 22.94 19.23 3.59
CA ASN A 42 21.98 20.27 4.01
C ASN A 42 22.42 21.70 3.63
N LEU A 43 23.21 21.85 2.55
CA LEU A 43 23.76 23.14 2.15
C LEU A 43 22.71 24.00 1.46
N HIS A 44 21.94 23.43 0.53
CA HIS A 44 20.91 24.14 -0.24
C HIS A 44 19.64 23.29 -0.38
N PRO A 45 18.45 23.85 -0.13
CA PRO A 45 17.20 23.13 -0.29
C PRO A 45 16.91 22.83 -1.78
N PRO A 46 16.44 21.63 -2.14
CA PRO A 46 15.95 21.37 -3.50
C PRO A 46 14.74 22.23 -3.84
N LYS A 47 14.61 22.55 -5.13
CA LYS A 47 13.38 23.11 -5.71
C LYS A 47 12.26 22.06 -5.74
N VAL A 48 11.01 22.51 -5.81
CA VAL A 48 9.82 21.64 -5.84
C VAL A 48 9.89 20.61 -6.98
N ASP A 49 10.35 20.99 -8.18
CA ASP A 49 10.49 20.06 -9.30
C ASP A 49 11.46 18.91 -9.01
N ASN A 50 12.54 19.19 -8.27
CA ASN A 50 13.49 18.17 -7.85
C ASN A 50 12.88 17.22 -6.81
N LEU A 51 12.07 17.74 -5.88
CA LEU A 51 11.33 16.92 -4.93
C LEU A 51 10.31 16.03 -5.65
N ARG A 52 9.64 16.56 -6.67
CA ARG A 52 8.71 15.79 -7.51
C ARG A 52 9.41 14.63 -8.20
N ASN A 53 10.58 14.87 -8.80
CA ASN A 53 11.38 13.82 -9.44
C ASN A 53 11.85 12.75 -8.44
N LEU A 54 12.26 13.17 -7.24
CA LEU A 54 12.60 12.23 -6.16
C LEU A 54 11.39 11.40 -5.74
N SER A 55 10.23 12.03 -5.55
CA SER A 55 9.00 11.35 -5.16
C SER A 55 8.57 10.31 -6.19
N ASP A 56 8.48 10.70 -7.46
CA ASP A 56 8.07 9.80 -8.54
C ASP A 56 9.05 8.63 -8.74
N SER A 57 10.36 8.93 -8.74
CA SER A 57 11.39 7.91 -9.00
C SER A 57 11.63 6.96 -7.82
N ARG A 58 11.54 7.45 -6.58
CA ARG A 58 11.91 6.70 -5.36
C ARG A 58 10.70 6.23 -4.56
N GLY A 59 9.50 6.76 -4.83
CA GLY A 59 8.28 6.51 -4.07
C GLY A 59 8.27 7.16 -2.70
N ILE A 60 9.05 8.24 -2.48
CA ILE A 60 9.04 9.00 -1.22
C ILE A 60 7.93 10.05 -1.33
N PRO A 61 6.90 10.04 -0.46
CA PRO A 61 5.77 10.96 -0.57
C PRO A 61 6.18 12.44 -0.59
N MET A 62 5.55 13.25 -1.45
CA MET A 62 5.85 14.69 -1.54
C MET A 62 5.68 15.42 -0.22
N SER A 63 4.68 15.04 0.57
CA SER A 63 4.46 15.61 1.90
C SER A 63 5.67 15.39 2.82
N ALA A 64 6.28 14.20 2.80
CA ALA A 64 7.48 13.90 3.57
C ALA A 64 8.68 14.75 3.10
N LEU A 65 8.88 14.82 1.78
CA LEU A 65 9.96 15.62 1.17
C LEU A 65 9.81 17.11 1.48
N ASN A 66 8.61 17.67 1.37
CA ASN A 66 8.34 19.08 1.62
C ASN A 66 8.58 19.45 3.10
N HIS A 67 8.15 18.61 4.04
CA HIS A 67 8.39 18.87 5.47
C HIS A 67 9.89 18.89 5.78
N LEU A 68 10.62 17.86 5.33
CA LEU A 68 12.07 17.79 5.54
C LEU A 68 12.82 18.93 4.84
N ASN A 69 12.35 19.37 3.67
CA ASN A 69 12.94 20.50 2.95
C ASN A 69 12.66 21.85 3.65
N ALA A 70 11.52 21.96 4.34
CA ALA A 70 11.16 23.12 5.15
C ALA A 70 11.85 23.14 6.54
N GLY A 71 12.67 22.14 6.85
CA GLY A 71 13.33 22.01 8.15
C GLY A 71 12.44 21.40 9.24
N SER A 72 11.30 20.81 8.87
CA SER A 72 10.40 20.10 9.79
C SER A 72 10.75 18.60 9.82
N PRO A 73 11.24 18.07 10.94
CA PRO A 73 11.56 16.65 11.07
C PRO A 73 10.34 15.74 10.93
N ILE A 74 10.57 14.50 10.49
CA ILE A 74 9.52 13.49 10.37
C ILE A 74 10.01 12.13 10.86
N HIS A 75 9.08 11.23 11.13
CA HIS A 75 9.33 9.80 11.16
C HIS A 75 9.08 9.21 9.76
N TYR A 76 9.98 8.36 9.28
CA TYR A 76 9.83 7.71 7.98
C TYR A 76 10.27 6.23 8.02
N ASP A 77 9.53 5.39 7.31
CA ASP A 77 9.88 4.00 7.03
C ASP A 77 10.25 3.87 5.56
N ILE A 78 11.54 3.67 5.26
CA ILE A 78 12.03 3.55 3.88
C ILE A 78 11.46 2.32 3.18
N ARG A 79 11.31 1.20 3.92
CA ARG A 79 10.78 -0.05 3.36
C ARG A 79 9.30 0.11 3.02
N LYS A 80 8.51 0.58 3.99
CA LYS A 80 7.05 0.70 3.87
C LYS A 80 6.61 1.95 3.11
N ARG A 81 7.53 2.89 2.84
CA ARG A 81 7.29 4.20 2.23
C ARG A 81 6.28 5.06 2.99
N ARG A 82 6.30 4.97 4.32
CA ARG A 82 5.34 5.64 5.19
C ARG A 82 5.99 6.73 6.00
N PHE A 83 5.30 7.85 6.17
CA PHE A 83 5.73 8.94 7.03
C PHE A 83 4.70 9.23 8.13
N ALA A 84 5.19 9.89 9.17
CA ALA A 84 4.43 10.37 10.31
C ALA A 84 5.09 11.66 10.82
N PHE A 85 4.29 12.63 11.27
CA PHE A 85 4.80 13.90 11.80
C PHE A 85 5.11 13.84 13.28
N SER A 86 4.52 12.89 13.99
CA SER A 86 4.78 12.63 15.40
C SER A 86 5.01 11.15 15.68
N LYS A 87 5.65 10.84 16.81
CA LYS A 87 5.76 9.47 17.30
C LYS A 87 4.39 8.84 17.57
N TYR A 88 3.40 9.64 17.96
CA TYR A 88 2.03 9.16 18.16
C TYR A 88 1.43 8.63 16.85
N ASP A 89 1.57 9.38 15.76
CA ASP A 89 1.07 8.95 14.44
C ASP A 89 1.70 7.63 13.97
N THR A 90 2.95 7.34 14.39
CA THR A 90 3.61 6.06 14.07
C THR A 90 2.95 4.84 14.72
N LEU A 91 2.30 5.03 15.88
CA LEU A 91 1.63 3.96 16.62
C LEU A 91 0.19 3.75 16.16
N GLU A 92 -0.41 4.77 15.55
CA GLU A 92 -1.84 4.82 15.25
C GLU A 92 -2.20 4.47 13.80
N TYR A 93 -1.23 3.95 13.03
CA TYR A 93 -1.39 3.68 11.61
C TYR A 93 -2.62 2.79 11.29
N ILE A 94 -2.87 1.77 12.11
CA ILE A 94 -4.09 0.95 12.06
C ILE A 94 -4.90 1.12 13.35
N ASN A 95 -5.23 2.34 13.82
CA ASN A 95 -6.04 2.49 15.05
C ASN A 95 -7.43 1.83 14.91
N LYS A 96 -7.88 1.14 15.97
CA LYS A 96 -9.24 0.62 16.08
C LYS A 96 -10.30 1.72 16.03
N ASN A 97 -10.03 2.89 16.62
CA ASN A 97 -10.91 4.05 16.54
C ASN A 97 -11.13 4.49 15.08
N TYR A 98 -10.11 4.41 14.22
CA TYR A 98 -10.25 4.70 12.79
C TYR A 98 -11.04 3.63 12.02
N LEU A 99 -11.14 2.41 12.54
CA LEU A 99 -12.00 1.36 11.99
C LEU A 99 -13.44 1.47 12.51
N ASP A 100 -13.64 2.00 13.72
CA ASP A 100 -14.94 2.08 14.41
C ASP A 100 -15.72 3.39 14.17
N LEU A 101 -15.11 4.46 13.67
CA LEU A 101 -15.76 5.77 13.72
C LEU A 101 -16.42 6.19 12.41
N ASN A 102 -17.65 6.69 12.56
CA ASN A 102 -18.35 7.62 11.66
C ASN A 102 -17.59 8.97 11.55
N VAL A 103 -16.26 8.98 11.56
CA VAL A 103 -15.47 10.18 11.28
C VAL A 103 -15.75 10.52 9.82
N PRO A 104 -16.28 11.72 9.52
CA PRO A 104 -16.46 12.16 8.15
C PRO A 104 -15.13 11.99 7.41
N LEU A 105 -15.18 11.47 6.19
CA LEU A 105 -14.06 11.60 5.28
C LEU A 105 -13.68 13.08 5.25
N ASP A 106 -12.53 13.42 5.82
CA ASP A 106 -11.89 14.67 5.46
C ASP A 106 -11.39 14.45 4.05
N GLU A 107 -12.26 14.73 3.08
CA GLU A 107 -11.91 14.94 1.69
C GLU A 107 -11.07 16.22 1.62
N GLY A 108 -9.94 16.21 2.32
CA GLY A 108 -8.98 17.28 2.30
C GLY A 108 -8.63 17.55 0.84
N LEU A 109 -8.45 18.83 0.53
CA LEU A 109 -8.14 19.36 -0.80
C LEU A 109 -6.84 18.80 -1.42
N THR A 110 -6.19 17.81 -0.78
CA THR A 110 -4.82 17.37 -1.02
C THR A 110 -4.71 15.97 -1.64
N GLU A 111 -5.72 15.09 -1.51
CA GLU A 111 -5.70 13.74 -2.08
C GLU A 111 -6.93 13.46 -2.95
N SER A 112 -6.74 12.69 -4.01
CA SER A 112 -7.82 12.17 -4.86
C SER A 112 -7.76 10.65 -4.90
N TYR A 113 -8.92 10.01 -4.93
CA TYR A 113 -9.05 8.55 -4.99
C TYR A 113 -9.74 8.17 -6.29
N LEU A 114 -9.02 7.48 -7.15
CA LEU A 114 -9.47 7.15 -8.51
C LEU A 114 -9.43 5.63 -8.71
N PRO A 115 -10.30 5.05 -9.55
CA PRO A 115 -10.14 3.66 -9.96
C PRO A 115 -8.78 3.42 -10.64
N ILE A 116 -8.22 2.23 -10.47
CA ILE A 116 -7.02 1.80 -11.19
C ILE A 116 -7.40 1.54 -12.65
N SER A 117 -7.21 2.54 -13.51
CA SER A 117 -7.74 2.55 -14.88
C SER A 117 -6.67 2.43 -15.97
N SER A 118 -5.39 2.33 -15.62
CA SER A 118 -4.28 2.29 -16.57
C SER A 118 -3.16 1.33 -16.14
N GLU A 119 -2.39 0.86 -17.12
CA GLU A 119 -1.20 0.04 -16.88
C GLU A 119 -0.16 0.76 -16.01
N ASP A 120 -0.04 2.08 -16.13
CA ASP A 120 0.86 2.88 -15.29
C ASP A 120 0.47 2.80 -13.80
N TRP A 121 -0.82 2.95 -13.47
CA TRP A 121 -1.28 2.82 -12.09
C TRP A 121 -1.17 1.38 -11.59
N ALA A 122 -1.56 0.40 -12.41
CA ALA A 122 -1.40 -1.01 -12.06
C ALA A 122 0.08 -1.36 -11.82
N GLY A 123 0.99 -0.88 -12.66
CA GLY A 123 2.42 -1.06 -12.52
C GLY A 123 2.97 -0.44 -11.24
N LYS A 124 2.49 0.74 -10.83
CA LYS A 124 2.87 1.37 -9.55
C LYS A 124 2.45 0.54 -8.33
N VAL A 125 1.25 -0.06 -8.36
CA VAL A 125 0.79 -0.99 -7.32
C VAL A 125 1.71 -2.19 -7.24
N LEU A 126 1.94 -2.89 -8.36
CA LEU A 126 2.77 -4.10 -8.39
C LEU A 126 4.23 -3.82 -8.03
N LYS A 127 4.77 -2.65 -8.41
CA LYS A 127 6.11 -2.20 -8.02
C LYS A 127 6.21 -1.93 -6.52
N TYR A 128 5.16 -1.41 -5.89
CA TYR A 128 5.11 -1.29 -4.44
C TYR A 128 5.06 -2.68 -3.79
N ASP A 129 4.14 -3.53 -4.24
CA ASP A 129 3.96 -4.88 -3.69
C ASP A 129 5.24 -5.70 -3.74
N HIS A 130 5.91 -5.74 -4.89
CA HIS A 130 7.21 -6.42 -5.05
C HIS A 130 8.31 -5.85 -4.13
N ALA A 131 8.26 -4.55 -3.81
CA ALA A 131 9.22 -3.95 -2.88
C ALA A 131 8.98 -4.36 -1.42
N ILE A 132 7.72 -4.66 -1.05
CA ILE A 132 7.35 -5.15 0.28
C ILE A 132 7.57 -6.66 0.38
N TYR A 133 7.19 -7.37 -0.68
CA TYR A 133 7.14 -8.82 -0.81
C TYR A 133 7.74 -9.25 -2.15
N PRO A 134 9.05 -9.53 -2.23
CA PRO A 134 9.77 -9.76 -3.49
C PRO A 134 9.55 -11.19 -4.01
N THR A 135 8.30 -11.53 -4.32
CA THR A 135 7.94 -12.80 -4.96
C THR A 135 8.46 -12.87 -6.39
N ASN A 136 8.89 -14.07 -6.81
CA ASN A 136 9.29 -14.36 -8.20
C ASN A 136 8.09 -14.44 -9.15
N ASN A 137 6.88 -14.58 -8.62
CA ASN A 137 5.64 -14.66 -9.38
C ASN A 137 4.73 -13.53 -8.92
N PRO A 138 4.89 -12.30 -9.44
CA PRO A 138 3.97 -11.22 -9.13
C PRO A 138 2.61 -11.43 -9.82
N LEU A 139 1.56 -10.82 -9.26
CA LEU A 139 0.27 -10.72 -9.95
C LEU A 139 0.44 -9.97 -11.28
N LYS A 140 -0.30 -10.38 -12.31
CA LYS A 140 -0.20 -9.76 -13.63
C LYS A 140 -1.02 -8.47 -13.74
N ILE A 141 -0.55 -7.52 -14.55
CA ILE A 141 -1.21 -6.23 -14.77
C ILE A 141 -2.64 -6.41 -15.27
N GLU A 142 -2.87 -7.33 -16.21
CA GLU A 142 -4.20 -7.59 -16.78
C GLU A 142 -5.19 -8.11 -15.73
N THR A 143 -4.71 -8.87 -14.73
CA THR A 143 -5.56 -9.33 -13.62
C THR A 143 -6.02 -8.14 -12.79
N LEU A 144 -5.11 -7.23 -12.47
CA LEU A 144 -5.44 -6.04 -11.66
C LEU A 144 -6.38 -5.08 -12.41
N LEU A 145 -6.15 -4.84 -13.70
CA LEU A 145 -7.05 -4.02 -14.52
C LEU A 145 -8.43 -4.65 -14.65
N ARG A 146 -8.51 -5.99 -14.78
CA ARG A 146 -9.80 -6.69 -14.78
C ARG A 146 -10.52 -6.58 -13.44
N ALA A 147 -9.81 -6.71 -12.32
CA ALA A 147 -10.38 -6.50 -10.99
C ALA A 147 -10.94 -5.09 -10.85
N ALA A 148 -10.20 -4.08 -11.33
CA ALA A 148 -10.64 -2.68 -11.31
C ALA A 148 -11.85 -2.41 -12.22
N ALA A 149 -11.96 -3.10 -13.35
CA ALA A 149 -13.12 -3.00 -14.23
C ALA A 149 -14.40 -3.60 -13.59
N ILE A 150 -14.27 -4.70 -12.84
CA ILE A 150 -15.39 -5.35 -12.15
C ILE A 150 -15.78 -4.58 -10.89
N LEU A 151 -14.78 -4.19 -10.10
CA LEU A 151 -14.97 -3.65 -8.75
C LEU A 151 -14.15 -2.36 -8.54
N PRO A 152 -14.47 -1.27 -9.27
CA PRO A 152 -13.67 -0.04 -9.25
C PRO A 152 -13.62 0.62 -7.87
N ALA A 153 -14.65 0.44 -7.05
CA ALA A 153 -14.73 1.02 -5.71
C ALA A 153 -13.75 0.40 -4.70
N LEU A 154 -13.28 -0.84 -4.94
CA LEU A 154 -12.29 -1.54 -4.11
C LEU A 154 -10.95 -1.74 -4.83
N ASN A 155 -10.77 -1.08 -5.96
CA ASN A 155 -9.54 -1.10 -6.75
C ASN A 155 -9.16 0.34 -7.09
N ILE A 156 -8.65 1.04 -6.07
CA ILE A 156 -8.42 2.49 -6.10
C ILE A 156 -6.94 2.84 -5.93
N ILE A 157 -6.53 3.92 -6.58
CA ILE A 157 -5.27 4.62 -6.39
C ILE A 157 -5.55 5.91 -5.60
N ALA A 158 -4.77 6.16 -4.55
CA ALA A 158 -4.72 7.44 -3.87
C ALA A 158 -3.57 8.26 -4.45
N ILE A 159 -3.87 9.47 -4.91
CA ILE A 159 -2.89 10.40 -5.47
C ILE A 159 -2.91 11.72 -4.71
N ASP A 160 -1.75 12.34 -4.56
CA ASP A 160 -1.63 13.66 -3.93
C ASP A 160 -1.92 14.81 -4.92
N ALA A 161 -1.84 16.05 -4.42
CA ALA A 161 -2.00 17.27 -5.19
C ALA A 161 -0.97 17.41 -6.34
N TRP A 162 0.16 16.71 -6.28
CA TRP A 162 1.18 16.64 -7.33
C TRP A 162 0.96 15.51 -8.33
N LYS A 163 -0.18 14.80 -8.22
CA LYS A 163 -0.57 13.65 -9.04
C LYS A 163 0.36 12.44 -8.87
N LEU A 164 0.97 12.29 -7.70
CA LEU A 164 1.86 11.18 -7.37
C LEU A 164 1.16 10.15 -6.49
N HIS A 165 1.57 8.90 -6.63
CA HIS A 165 1.03 7.77 -5.88
C HIS A 165 1.36 7.89 -4.39
N VAL A 166 0.33 7.91 -3.55
CA VAL A 166 0.47 7.94 -2.07
C VAL A 166 -0.27 6.80 -1.37
N GLY A 167 -1.06 6.01 -2.09
CA GLY A 167 -1.77 4.88 -1.51
C GLY A 167 -2.54 4.07 -2.55
N HIS A 168 -2.99 2.88 -2.20
CA HIS A 168 -3.89 2.09 -3.02
C HIS A 168 -4.65 1.05 -2.18
N LEU A 169 -5.72 0.54 -2.77
CA LEU A 169 -6.44 -0.64 -2.35
C LEU A 169 -6.70 -1.48 -3.57
N THR A 170 -6.46 -2.78 -3.46
CA THR A 170 -6.72 -3.74 -4.52
C THR A 170 -7.44 -4.96 -3.97
N CYS A 171 -8.53 -5.31 -4.64
CA CYS A 171 -9.42 -6.39 -4.25
C CYS A 171 -9.76 -7.21 -5.50
N LEU A 172 -9.44 -8.50 -5.47
CA LEU A 172 -9.73 -9.46 -6.51
C LEU A 172 -11.07 -10.12 -6.19
N PRO A 173 -12.14 -9.85 -6.97
CA PRO A 173 -13.42 -10.52 -6.76
C PRO A 173 -13.36 -11.93 -7.36
N ILE A 174 -13.28 -12.95 -6.51
CA ILE A 174 -13.14 -14.35 -6.93
C ILE A 174 -14.31 -15.21 -6.46
N SER A 175 -14.60 -16.30 -7.19
CA SER A 175 -15.58 -17.28 -6.75
C SER A 175 -15.09 -18.07 -5.52
N MET A 176 -16.03 -18.74 -4.85
CA MET A 176 -15.70 -19.64 -3.74
C MET A 176 -14.78 -20.80 -4.18
N ASP A 177 -14.90 -21.29 -5.42
CA ASP A 177 -14.08 -22.40 -5.92
C ASP A 177 -12.61 -22.00 -6.13
N ILE A 178 -12.39 -20.80 -6.69
CA ILE A 178 -11.04 -20.24 -6.82
C ILE A 178 -10.45 -20.01 -5.43
N TYR A 179 -11.23 -19.44 -4.51
CA TYR A 179 -10.77 -19.23 -3.15
C TYR A 179 -10.45 -20.55 -2.43
N ALA A 180 -11.28 -21.59 -2.58
CA ALA A 180 -11.03 -22.90 -1.99
C ALA A 180 -9.70 -23.49 -2.48
N SER A 181 -9.33 -23.24 -3.74
CA SER A 181 -8.03 -23.65 -4.29
C SER A 181 -6.86 -22.93 -3.62
N ILE A 182 -6.98 -21.63 -3.35
CA ILE A 182 -5.98 -20.85 -2.58
C ILE A 182 -5.90 -21.34 -1.13
N ARG A 183 -7.06 -21.49 -0.49
CA ARG A 183 -7.21 -21.91 0.91
C ARG A 183 -6.55 -23.28 1.17
N ASN A 184 -6.66 -24.18 0.20
CA ASN A 184 -6.05 -25.51 0.23
C ASN A 184 -4.64 -25.54 -0.39
N GLN A 185 -4.05 -24.38 -0.69
CA GLN A 185 -2.69 -24.23 -1.23
C GLN A 185 -2.47 -24.97 -2.57
N LEU A 186 -3.53 -25.17 -3.36
CA LEU A 186 -3.45 -25.76 -4.70
C LEU A 186 -2.97 -24.74 -5.75
N ILE A 187 -3.27 -23.46 -5.52
CA ILE A 187 -2.77 -22.34 -6.29
C ILE A 187 -2.31 -21.21 -5.35
N SER A 188 -1.35 -20.42 -5.79
CA SER A 188 -0.94 -19.18 -5.12
C SER A 188 -1.70 -17.95 -5.66
N GLU A 189 -1.56 -16.82 -4.97
CA GLU A 189 -2.12 -15.53 -5.42
C GLU A 189 -1.67 -15.14 -6.84
N SER A 190 -0.43 -15.48 -7.20
CA SER A 190 0.15 -15.16 -8.51
C SER A 190 -0.50 -15.93 -9.66
N GLN A 191 -1.19 -17.03 -9.35
CA GLN A 191 -1.91 -17.86 -10.32
C GLN A 191 -3.35 -17.39 -10.52
N ILE A 192 -3.84 -16.39 -9.77
CA ILE A 192 -5.12 -15.76 -10.02
C ILE A 192 -5.01 -14.97 -11.33
N GLY A 193 -5.73 -15.43 -12.36
CA GLY A 193 -5.77 -14.79 -13.66
C GLY A 193 -6.97 -13.87 -13.83
N ALA A 194 -6.96 -13.03 -14.86
CA ALA A 194 -8.09 -12.18 -15.21
C ALA A 194 -9.40 -12.97 -15.44
N THR A 195 -9.31 -14.21 -15.93
CA THR A 195 -10.46 -15.11 -16.15
C THR A 195 -10.99 -15.75 -14.87
N SER A 196 -10.22 -15.73 -13.78
CA SER A 196 -10.64 -16.20 -12.46
C SER A 196 -11.54 -15.18 -11.73
N LEU A 197 -11.64 -13.96 -12.26
CA LEU A 197 -12.38 -12.87 -11.65
C LEU A 197 -13.82 -12.81 -12.16
N SER A 198 -14.77 -12.59 -11.26
CA SER A 198 -16.20 -12.54 -11.57
C SER A 198 -16.92 -11.41 -10.84
N ASP A 199 -18.09 -11.01 -11.33
CA ASP A 199 -18.94 -10.03 -10.64
C ASP A 199 -19.68 -10.69 -9.47
N ILE A 200 -18.95 -10.85 -8.36
CA ILE A 200 -19.48 -11.44 -7.13
C ILE A 200 -20.56 -10.56 -6.48
N ILE A 201 -20.57 -9.26 -6.77
CA ILE A 201 -21.56 -8.32 -6.23
C ILE A 201 -22.92 -8.61 -6.85
N GLN A 202 -22.98 -8.75 -8.17
CA GLN A 202 -24.20 -9.17 -8.87
C GLN A 202 -24.64 -10.57 -8.43
N ALA A 203 -23.70 -11.50 -8.27
CA ALA A 203 -23.98 -12.87 -7.82
C ALA A 203 -24.41 -12.94 -6.33
N LYS A 204 -24.21 -11.87 -5.54
CA LYS A 204 -24.41 -11.82 -4.08
C LYS A 204 -23.67 -12.91 -3.31
N ALA A 205 -22.61 -13.46 -3.89
CA ALA A 205 -21.84 -14.54 -3.32
C ALA A 205 -20.43 -14.57 -3.92
N GLY A 206 -19.43 -14.79 -3.07
CA GLY A 206 -18.04 -14.91 -3.50
C GLY A 206 -17.07 -14.41 -2.42
N VAL A 207 -15.83 -14.19 -2.82
CA VAL A 207 -14.76 -13.75 -1.93
C VAL A 207 -14.18 -12.43 -2.43
N LEU A 208 -14.16 -11.46 -1.53
CA LEU A 208 -13.44 -10.21 -1.68
C LEU A 208 -12.01 -10.45 -1.20
N TYR A 209 -11.14 -10.78 -2.15
CA TYR A 209 -9.76 -11.14 -1.86
C TYR A 209 -8.86 -9.89 -1.92
N PHE A 210 -8.53 -9.32 -0.78
CA PHE A 210 -7.66 -8.14 -0.67
C PHE A 210 -6.21 -8.52 -0.94
N TYR A 211 -5.70 -8.07 -2.09
CA TYR A 211 -4.35 -8.38 -2.55
C TYR A 211 -3.31 -7.42 -1.93
N SER A 212 -3.56 -6.11 -2.03
CA SER A 212 -2.66 -5.10 -1.48
C SER A 212 -3.42 -3.88 -0.96
N VAL A 213 -3.02 -3.42 0.23
CA VAL A 213 -3.54 -2.23 0.92
C VAL A 213 -2.36 -1.39 1.40
N TYR A 214 -2.32 -0.12 1.00
CA TYR A 214 -1.22 0.78 1.33
C TYR A 214 -1.69 2.23 1.42
N GLY A 215 -1.22 2.94 2.44
CA GLY A 215 -1.26 4.41 2.51
C GLY A 215 0.06 4.96 3.05
N ALA A 216 0.57 6.03 2.45
CA ALA A 216 1.82 6.69 2.82
C ALA A 216 1.78 7.36 4.20
N SER A 217 0.58 7.63 4.72
CA SER A 217 0.33 8.20 6.04
C SER A 217 -0.86 7.52 6.71
N THR A 218 -1.02 7.74 8.02
CA THR A 218 -2.21 7.28 8.76
C THR A 218 -3.50 7.82 8.16
N GLN A 219 -3.51 9.10 7.73
CA GLN A 219 -4.68 9.70 7.08
C GLN A 219 -5.03 9.01 5.75
N THR A 220 -4.03 8.79 4.89
CA THR A 220 -4.22 8.11 3.60
C THR A 220 -4.75 6.70 3.81
N ALA A 221 -4.16 5.96 4.76
CA ALA A 221 -4.60 4.60 5.08
C ALA A 221 -6.04 4.59 5.62
N HIS A 222 -6.36 5.50 6.54
CA HIS A 222 -7.72 5.64 7.07
C HIS A 222 -8.74 5.92 5.97
N ASN A 223 -8.48 6.90 5.09
CA ASN A 223 -9.40 7.24 4.01
C ASN A 223 -9.65 6.07 3.05
N ILE A 224 -8.61 5.30 2.73
CA ILE A 224 -8.74 4.07 1.92
C ILE A 224 -9.63 3.04 2.62
N LEU A 225 -9.38 2.77 3.90
CA LEU A 225 -10.17 1.79 4.67
C LEU A 225 -11.62 2.26 4.87
N SER A 226 -11.84 3.55 5.09
CA SER A 226 -13.18 4.15 5.20
C SER A 226 -13.98 4.02 3.91
N LYS A 227 -13.35 4.25 2.74
CA LYS A 227 -13.99 4.03 1.44
C LYS A 227 -14.34 2.55 1.23
N ALA A 228 -13.42 1.64 1.57
CA ALA A 228 -13.68 0.20 1.51
C ALA A 228 -14.88 -0.19 2.40
N LYS A 229 -14.87 0.23 3.67
CA LYS A 229 -15.94 -0.04 4.64
C LYS A 229 -17.29 0.48 4.15
N GLY A 230 -17.33 1.70 3.60
CA GLY A 230 -18.54 2.31 3.04
C GLY A 230 -19.14 1.46 1.91
N PHE A 231 -18.30 1.02 0.97
CA PHE A 231 -18.73 0.12 -0.10
C PHE A 231 -19.26 -1.21 0.43
N LEU A 232 -18.53 -1.84 1.35
CA LEU A 232 -18.92 -3.13 1.94
C LEU A 232 -20.27 -3.03 2.67
N ARG A 233 -20.50 -1.94 3.42
CA ARG A 233 -21.78 -1.70 4.11
C ARG A 233 -22.93 -1.53 3.13
N GLN A 234 -22.71 -0.83 2.03
CA GLN A 234 -23.76 -0.55 1.06
C GLN A 234 -24.12 -1.79 0.22
N HIS A 235 -23.14 -2.61 -0.15
CA HIS A 235 -23.32 -3.67 -1.15
C HIS A 235 -23.21 -5.10 -0.64
N CYS A 236 -22.57 -5.31 0.51
CA CYS A 236 -22.22 -6.66 0.98
C CYS A 236 -22.98 -7.11 2.24
N ASN A 237 -23.91 -6.30 2.76
CA ASN A 237 -24.65 -6.59 4.00
C ASN A 237 -25.66 -7.75 3.90
N SER A 238 -26.12 -8.12 2.70
CA SER A 238 -27.18 -9.13 2.50
C SER A 238 -26.75 -10.30 1.61
N GLY A 239 -25.45 -10.42 1.31
CA GLY A 239 -24.90 -11.49 0.48
C GLY A 239 -23.97 -12.42 1.24
N ASN A 240 -23.67 -13.58 0.64
CA ASN A 240 -22.72 -14.55 1.18
C ASN A 240 -21.29 -14.19 0.75
N PHE A 241 -20.76 -13.14 1.35
CA PHE A 241 -19.42 -12.65 1.08
C PHE A 241 -18.44 -13.10 2.16
N LEU A 242 -17.28 -13.57 1.72
CA LEU A 242 -16.10 -13.78 2.56
C LEU A 242 -15.07 -12.70 2.26
N LEU A 243 -14.42 -12.17 3.29
CA LEU A 243 -13.21 -11.37 3.13
C LEU A 243 -12.02 -12.30 3.30
N ALA A 244 -11.04 -12.19 2.41
CA ALA A 244 -9.78 -12.91 2.54
C ALA A 244 -8.61 -12.07 2.06
N GLY A 245 -7.40 -12.44 2.44
CA GLY A 245 -6.18 -11.81 1.93
C GLY A 245 -4.93 -12.42 2.54
N TYR A 246 -3.81 -12.27 1.84
CA TYR A 246 -2.51 -12.72 2.29
C TYR A 246 -1.74 -11.57 2.93
N SER A 247 -1.40 -11.71 4.21
CA SER A 247 -0.72 -10.65 4.95
C SER A 247 0.75 -10.96 5.14
N VAL A 248 1.60 -10.05 4.66
CA VAL A 248 3.07 -10.14 4.69
C VAL A 248 3.73 -9.06 5.56
N THR A 249 2.94 -8.19 6.19
CA THR A 249 3.39 -7.09 7.05
C THR A 249 2.71 -7.14 8.41
N LYS A 250 3.34 -6.58 9.45
CA LYS A 250 2.72 -6.45 10.77
C LYS A 250 1.39 -5.70 10.72
N ASP A 251 1.32 -4.64 9.92
CA ASP A 251 0.13 -3.81 9.80
C ASP A 251 -1.03 -4.56 9.13
N GLY A 252 -0.73 -5.40 8.14
CA GLY A 252 -1.73 -6.29 7.53
C GLY A 252 -2.28 -7.31 8.54
N ILE A 253 -1.40 -7.95 9.31
CA ILE A 253 -1.80 -8.87 10.39
C ILE A 253 -2.63 -8.14 11.45
N GLU A 254 -2.23 -6.93 11.86
CA GLU A 254 -2.97 -6.13 12.82
C GLU A 254 -4.37 -5.75 12.28
N LEU A 255 -4.46 -5.35 11.01
CA LEU A 255 -5.74 -5.08 10.35
C LEU A 255 -6.64 -6.32 10.34
N CYS A 256 -6.12 -7.47 9.90
CA CYS A 256 -6.85 -8.75 9.93
C CYS A 256 -7.33 -9.09 11.35
N THR A 257 -6.48 -8.89 12.36
CA THR A 257 -6.83 -9.13 13.77
C THR A 257 -7.96 -8.20 14.22
N LYS A 258 -7.90 -6.91 13.88
CA LYS A 258 -8.95 -5.93 14.24
C LYS A 258 -10.26 -6.20 13.51
N LEU A 259 -10.21 -6.74 12.30
CA LEU A 259 -11.36 -7.24 11.55
C LEU A 259 -11.84 -8.62 12.02
N LYS A 260 -11.24 -9.20 13.07
CA LYS A 260 -11.55 -10.53 13.61
C LYS A 260 -11.45 -11.64 12.56
N MET A 261 -10.55 -11.48 11.59
CA MET A 261 -10.26 -12.51 10.60
C MET A 261 -9.46 -13.63 11.24
N LYS A 262 -9.78 -14.87 10.87
CA LYS A 262 -9.08 -16.08 11.27
C LYS A 262 -7.91 -16.33 10.34
N MET A 263 -6.74 -16.63 10.90
CA MET A 263 -5.61 -17.17 10.14
C MET A 263 -5.91 -18.62 9.70
N ILE A 264 -5.69 -18.91 8.43
CA ILE A 264 -5.94 -20.23 7.82
C ILE A 264 -4.66 -21.04 7.72
N PHE A 265 -3.58 -20.43 7.25
CA PHE A 265 -2.26 -21.03 7.27
C PHE A 265 -1.18 -19.94 7.35
N GLU A 266 0.00 -20.34 7.81
CA GLU A 266 1.23 -19.56 7.75
C GLU A 266 2.19 -20.20 6.75
N ASN A 267 2.90 -19.38 5.97
CA ASN A 267 3.94 -19.85 5.07
C ASN A 267 5.32 -19.61 5.71
N THR A 268 5.80 -20.62 6.42
CA THR A 268 7.10 -20.53 7.12
C THR A 268 8.28 -20.59 6.13
N ASP A 269 8.11 -21.22 4.97
CA ASP A 269 9.15 -21.34 3.96
C ASP A 269 9.45 -20.00 3.28
N GLU A 270 8.40 -19.23 3.00
CA GLU A 270 8.51 -17.86 2.47
C GLU A 270 9.12 -16.89 3.50
N PHE A 271 8.82 -17.05 4.79
CA PHE A 271 9.44 -16.23 5.84
C PHE A 271 10.97 -16.31 5.81
N ASN A 272 11.49 -17.55 5.70
CA ASN A 272 12.94 -17.80 5.70
C ASN A 272 13.62 -17.33 4.41
N SER A 273 12.95 -17.47 3.27
CA SER A 273 13.52 -17.16 1.96
C SER A 273 13.41 -15.68 1.57
N LEU A 274 12.32 -15.00 1.93
CA LEU A 274 11.99 -13.65 1.46
C LEU A 274 12.26 -12.56 2.49
N ARG A 275 12.73 -12.92 3.70
CA ARG A 275 13.03 -11.98 4.81
C ARG A 275 11.89 -10.99 5.06
N THR A 276 10.66 -11.51 5.05
CA THR A 276 9.48 -10.74 5.38
C THR A 276 9.54 -10.27 6.83
N GLU A 277 8.83 -9.19 7.16
CA GLU A 277 8.83 -8.65 8.53
C GLU A 277 8.17 -9.63 9.53
N VAL A 278 7.22 -10.41 9.03
CA VAL A 278 6.40 -11.39 9.76
C VAL A 278 6.27 -12.64 8.93
N LYS A 279 5.88 -13.75 9.55
CA LYS A 279 5.46 -14.94 8.82
C LYS A 279 4.25 -14.58 7.94
N PRO A 280 4.38 -14.71 6.61
CA PRO A 280 3.24 -14.54 5.72
C PRO A 280 2.13 -15.52 6.04
N GLY A 281 0.87 -15.12 5.86
CA GLY A 281 -0.25 -16.01 6.11
C GLY A 281 -1.54 -15.56 5.45
N LEU A 282 -2.38 -16.54 5.16
CA LEU A 282 -3.73 -16.31 4.64
C LEU A 282 -4.70 -16.09 5.80
N TYR A 283 -5.51 -15.05 5.70
CA TYR A 283 -6.55 -14.71 6.67
C TYR A 283 -7.91 -14.70 5.98
N GLU A 284 -8.95 -15.15 6.69
CA GLU A 284 -10.34 -15.15 6.19
C GLU A 284 -11.31 -14.69 7.28
N GLY A 285 -12.39 -14.02 6.91
CA GLY A 285 -13.42 -13.61 7.86
C GLY A 285 -14.71 -13.19 7.17
N HIS A 286 -15.84 -13.39 7.86
CA HIS A 286 -17.11 -12.88 7.39
C HIS A 286 -17.23 -11.38 7.69
N LEU A 287 -17.95 -10.70 6.82
CA LEU A 287 -18.26 -9.29 6.99
C LEU A 287 -19.14 -9.07 8.24
N GLN A 288 -18.52 -8.67 9.36
CA GLN A 288 -19.24 -8.24 10.56
C GLN A 288 -19.14 -6.72 10.67
N LEU A 289 -19.94 -6.00 9.88
CA LEU A 289 -20.06 -4.55 10.01
C LEU A 289 -21.07 -4.25 11.13
N SER A 290 -20.58 -4.07 12.36
CA SER A 290 -21.34 -3.45 13.46
C SER A 290 -21.51 -1.96 13.23
#